data_AF-A0A662V8H5-F1
#
_entry.id   AF-A0A662V8H5-F1
#
_cell.length_a   1.000
_cell.length_b   1.000
_cell.length_c   1.000
_cell.angle_alpha   90.00
_cell.angle_beta   90.00
_cell.angle_gamma   90.00
#
_symmetry.space_group_name_H-M   'P 1'
#
loop_
_entity.id
_entity.type
_entity.pdbx_description
1 polymer ?
#
loop_
_entity_poly.entity_id
_entity_poly.type
_entity_poly.pdbx_seq_one_letter_code
_entity_poly.pdbx_strand_id
1 'polypeptide(L)'
;MSKYGDVRSGKIALVAHCILNQNSIVPGLARRQAMVKEVVDVLERYGIGIIQLPCPETLHSGLRRFWQVKEQYSSTGFKRLCRRLSRMIVDYVREYLRNDYRLVLILGVAGSPSCGIRETNSSPKWFGDPRKAGNYVKIRESGVFMEELINSLRNAKLLSNDTILTDIDYSNISASVRELEGRLRDVLDKRHE
;
A
#
# COMPACT_ATOMS: atom_id res chain seq x y z
N MET A 1 2.37 26.03 16.93
CA MET A 1 1.52 26.46 15.79
C MET A 1 2.16 25.97 14.50
N SER A 2 1.36 25.51 13.52
CA SER A 2 1.91 25.09 12.23
C SER A 2 2.63 26.26 11.55
N LYS A 3 3.60 26.00 10.66
CA LYS A 3 4.25 27.01 9.80
C LYS A 3 3.24 27.91 9.06
N TYR A 4 2.04 27.37 8.83
CA TYR A 4 0.96 28.01 8.09
C TYR A 4 -0.06 28.72 8.99
N GLY A 5 0.11 28.68 10.31
CA GLY A 5 -0.84 29.27 11.27
C GLY A 5 -2.19 28.53 11.34
N ASP A 6 -2.23 27.27 10.88
CA ASP A 6 -3.45 26.45 10.80
C ASP A 6 -3.33 25.13 11.60
N VAL A 7 -4.36 24.27 11.48
CA VAL A 7 -4.51 23.01 12.23
C VAL A 7 -3.87 21.79 11.54
N ARG A 8 -3.15 21.97 10.42
CA ARG A 8 -2.58 20.84 9.67
C ARG A 8 -1.46 20.18 10.46
N SER A 9 -1.49 18.85 10.53
CA SER A 9 -0.53 18.06 11.29
C SER A 9 0.83 17.86 10.61
N GLY A 10 0.89 18.07 9.28
CA GLY A 10 2.07 17.77 8.47
C GLY A 10 2.34 16.27 8.22
N LYS A 11 1.50 15.34 8.71
CA LYS A 11 1.72 13.89 8.57
C LYS A 11 0.96 13.32 7.39
N ILE A 12 1.62 12.50 6.56
CA ILE A 12 1.00 11.84 5.40
C ILE A 12 1.30 10.33 5.35
N ALA A 13 0.36 9.56 4.78
CA ALA A 13 0.51 8.14 4.50
C ALA A 13 0.24 7.82 3.04
N LEU A 14 1.02 6.90 2.47
CA LEU A 14 0.70 6.25 1.19
C LEU A 14 -0.15 5.02 1.46
N VAL A 15 -1.37 4.95 0.91
CA VAL A 15 -2.31 3.85 1.21
C VAL A 15 -2.74 3.14 -0.07
N ALA A 16 -2.61 1.81 -0.10
CA ALA A 16 -3.06 0.99 -1.21
C ALA A 16 -4.54 1.24 -1.56
N HIS A 17 -4.82 1.42 -2.86
CA HIS A 17 -6.14 1.85 -3.36
C HIS A 17 -7.33 1.09 -2.74
N CYS A 18 -7.22 -0.25 -2.68
CA CYS A 18 -8.33 -1.10 -2.25
C CYS A 18 -8.69 -0.91 -0.77
N ILE A 19 -7.79 -0.41 0.09
CA ILE A 19 -8.11 -0.05 1.47
C ILE A 19 -9.13 1.09 1.51
N LEU A 20 -9.05 2.03 0.56
CA LEU A 20 -9.96 3.18 0.45
C LEU A 20 -11.12 2.94 -0.51
N ASN A 21 -11.06 1.87 -1.32
CA ASN A 21 -12.09 1.54 -2.30
C ASN A 21 -12.10 0.04 -2.62
N GLN A 22 -12.86 -0.75 -1.86
CA GLN A 22 -13.01 -2.19 -2.05
C GLN A 22 -13.64 -2.56 -3.40
N ASN A 23 -14.30 -1.62 -4.09
CA ASN A 23 -14.86 -1.84 -5.42
C ASN A 23 -13.78 -2.10 -6.48
N SER A 24 -12.50 -1.87 -6.18
CA SER A 24 -11.38 -2.21 -7.08
C SER A 24 -10.85 -3.64 -6.92
N ILE A 25 -11.28 -4.35 -5.87
CA ILE A 25 -10.84 -5.73 -5.60
C ILE A 25 -11.45 -6.65 -6.65
N VAL A 26 -10.70 -7.68 -7.03
CA VAL A 26 -11.19 -8.73 -7.92
C VAL A 26 -12.53 -9.29 -7.40
N PRO A 27 -13.51 -9.56 -8.28
CA PRO A 27 -14.81 -10.07 -7.87
C PRO A 27 -14.71 -11.28 -6.93
N GLY A 28 -15.52 -11.29 -5.86
CA GLY A 28 -15.59 -12.36 -4.86
C GLY A 28 -14.64 -12.21 -3.67
N LEU A 29 -13.69 -11.27 -3.68
CA LEU A 29 -12.71 -11.13 -2.59
C LEU A 29 -12.87 -9.85 -1.73
N ALA A 30 -13.79 -8.94 -2.08
CA ALA A 30 -14.04 -7.74 -1.28
C ALA A 30 -14.55 -8.10 0.14
N ARG A 31 -14.12 -7.34 1.16
CA ARG A 31 -14.44 -7.59 2.57
C ARG A 31 -15.22 -6.47 3.25
N ARG A 32 -15.35 -5.32 2.59
CA ARG A 32 -16.21 -4.19 3.01
C ARG A 32 -16.96 -3.67 1.79
N GLN A 33 -18.04 -2.92 2.04
CA GLN A 33 -18.86 -2.33 0.98
C GLN A 33 -18.18 -1.13 0.29
N ALA A 34 -17.36 -0.37 1.04
CA ALA A 34 -16.70 0.83 0.54
C ALA A 34 -15.21 0.81 0.90
N MET A 35 -14.81 1.49 1.97
CA MET A 35 -13.44 1.49 2.49
C MET A 35 -13.30 0.58 3.72
N VAL A 36 -12.06 0.28 4.08
CA VAL A 36 -11.71 -0.33 5.37
C VAL A 36 -11.73 0.77 6.42
N LYS A 37 -12.92 1.04 6.95
CA LYS A 37 -13.17 2.15 7.88
C LYS A 37 -12.24 2.11 9.09
N GLU A 38 -11.93 0.91 9.59
CA GLU A 38 -11.06 0.72 10.74
C GLU A 38 -9.65 1.30 10.54
N VAL A 39 -9.13 1.22 9.31
CA VAL A 39 -7.84 1.84 8.95
C VAL A 39 -7.98 3.36 8.83
N VAL A 40 -9.05 3.82 8.17
CA VAL A 40 -9.31 5.26 8.00
C VAL A 40 -9.44 5.96 9.36
N ASP A 41 -10.19 5.36 10.27
CA ASP A 41 -10.41 5.88 11.63
C ASP A 41 -9.10 5.95 12.43
N VAL A 42 -8.20 4.96 12.29
CA VAL A 42 -6.87 5.03 12.93
C VAL A 42 -6.07 6.20 12.37
N LEU A 43 -5.99 6.34 11.04
CA LEU A 43 -5.20 7.41 10.44
C LEU A 43 -5.75 8.79 10.79
N GLU A 44 -7.09 8.95 10.84
CA GLU A 44 -7.75 10.18 11.29
C GLU A 44 -7.40 10.50 12.75
N ARG A 45 -7.52 9.54 13.69
CA ARG A 45 -7.19 9.76 15.11
C ARG A 45 -5.77 10.25 15.33
N TYR A 46 -4.82 9.77 14.53
CA TYR A 46 -3.42 10.21 14.58
C TYR A 46 -3.14 11.46 13.74
N GLY A 47 -4.17 12.05 13.12
CA GLY A 47 -4.09 13.23 12.27
C GLY A 47 -3.21 13.01 11.04
N ILE A 48 -3.33 11.86 10.36
CA ILE A 48 -2.50 11.50 9.21
C ILE A 48 -3.31 11.67 7.92
N GLY A 49 -2.88 12.58 7.04
CA GLY A 49 -3.46 12.76 5.72
C GLY A 49 -3.15 11.58 4.78
N ILE A 50 -4.08 11.23 3.91
CA ILE A 50 -3.95 10.04 3.05
C ILE A 50 -3.63 10.47 1.61
N ILE A 51 -2.55 9.93 1.06
CA ILE A 51 -2.27 9.92 -0.38
C ILE A 51 -2.65 8.54 -0.89
N GLN A 52 -3.75 8.46 -1.65
CA GLN A 52 -4.20 7.21 -2.23
C GLN A 52 -3.24 6.77 -3.34
N LEU A 53 -2.68 5.56 -3.20
CA LEU A 53 -1.91 4.94 -4.26
C LEU A 53 -2.84 4.50 -5.40
N PRO A 54 -2.41 4.57 -6.67
CA PRO A 54 -3.14 4.00 -7.79
C PRO A 54 -3.19 2.47 -7.67
N CYS A 55 -4.23 1.84 -8.25
CA CYS A 55 -4.33 0.39 -8.36
C CYS A 55 -3.76 -0.07 -9.71
N PRO A 56 -2.51 -0.56 -9.78
CA PRO A 56 -1.93 -0.99 -11.06
C PRO A 56 -2.68 -2.18 -11.67
N GLU A 57 -3.25 -3.07 -10.85
CA GLU A 57 -4.07 -4.18 -11.33
C GLU A 57 -5.31 -3.70 -12.08
N THR A 58 -5.99 -2.67 -11.55
CA THR A 58 -7.16 -2.07 -12.22
C THR A 58 -6.74 -1.33 -13.48
N LEU A 59 -5.65 -0.57 -13.44
CA LEU A 59 -5.15 0.18 -14.60
C LEU A 59 -4.58 -0.72 -15.71
N HIS A 60 -4.14 -1.93 -15.37
CA HIS A 60 -3.60 -2.89 -16.33
C HIS A 60 -4.64 -3.88 -16.85
N SER A 61 -5.37 -4.53 -15.94
CA SER A 61 -6.25 -5.66 -16.25
C SER A 61 -7.74 -5.30 -16.16
N GLY A 62 -8.08 -4.10 -15.71
CA GLY A 62 -9.47 -3.68 -15.49
C GLY A 62 -10.16 -4.40 -14.32
N LEU A 63 -11.46 -4.12 -14.16
CA LEU A 63 -12.29 -4.70 -13.10
C LEU A 63 -12.86 -6.09 -13.46
N ARG A 64 -12.83 -6.47 -14.74
CA ARG A 64 -13.28 -7.80 -15.23
C ARG A 64 -12.22 -8.90 -15.09
N ARG A 65 -11.07 -8.60 -14.46
CA ARG A 65 -9.98 -9.56 -14.26
C ARG A 65 -10.38 -10.68 -13.29
N PHE A 66 -9.73 -11.83 -13.41
CA PHE A 66 -9.73 -12.87 -12.38
C PHE A 66 -8.50 -12.67 -11.45
N TRP A 67 -8.38 -13.50 -10.41
CA TRP A 67 -7.28 -13.36 -9.44
C TRP A 67 -5.96 -13.85 -10.06
N GLN A 68 -4.86 -13.17 -9.74
CA GLN A 68 -3.53 -13.49 -10.26
C GLN A 68 -2.54 -13.54 -9.09
N VAL A 69 -1.37 -14.14 -9.31
CA VAL A 69 -0.24 -14.21 -8.38
C VAL A 69 0.90 -13.32 -8.87
N LYS A 70 1.98 -13.20 -8.07
CA LYS A 70 3.12 -12.33 -8.36
C LYS A 70 3.71 -12.60 -9.76
N GLU A 71 3.73 -13.84 -10.21
CA GLU A 71 4.32 -14.24 -11.49
C GLU A 71 3.64 -13.56 -12.69
N GLN A 72 2.30 -13.52 -12.76
CA GLN A 72 1.64 -12.88 -13.90
C GLN A 72 1.78 -11.34 -13.86
N TYR A 73 1.81 -10.75 -12.67
CA TYR A 73 2.06 -9.31 -12.52
C TYR A 73 3.55 -8.95 -12.62
N SER A 74 4.47 -9.91 -12.63
CA SER A 74 5.90 -9.65 -12.84
C SER A 74 6.27 -9.46 -14.31
N SER A 75 5.29 -9.36 -15.20
CA SER A 75 5.50 -9.08 -16.62
C SER A 75 6.19 -7.73 -16.87
N THR A 76 6.92 -7.63 -17.98
CA THR A 76 7.64 -6.40 -18.36
C THR A 76 6.70 -5.20 -18.53
N GLY A 77 5.51 -5.42 -19.08
CA GLY A 77 4.46 -4.40 -19.24
C GLY A 77 3.93 -3.88 -17.90
N PHE A 78 3.61 -4.78 -16.98
CA PHE A 78 3.11 -4.39 -15.66
C PHE A 78 4.18 -3.68 -14.83
N LYS A 79 5.41 -4.20 -14.79
CA LYS A 79 6.54 -3.51 -14.11
C LYS A 79 6.78 -2.10 -14.67
N ARG A 80 6.66 -1.92 -15.99
CA ARG A 80 6.76 -0.58 -16.62
C ARG A 80 5.65 0.36 -16.16
N LEU A 81 4.42 -0.14 -16.04
CA LEU A 81 3.31 0.62 -15.47
C LEU A 81 3.60 1.00 -14.02
N CYS A 82 4.02 0.03 -13.18
CA CYS A 82 4.38 0.26 -11.79
C CYS A 82 5.44 1.36 -11.66
N ARG A 83 6.55 1.29 -12.41
CA ARG A 83 7.59 2.34 -12.40
C ARG A 83 7.06 3.71 -12.80
N ARG A 84 6.14 3.80 -13.78
CA ARG A 84 5.51 5.07 -14.16
C ARG A 84 4.67 5.63 -13.03
N LEU A 85 3.84 4.82 -12.39
CA LEU A 85 3.02 5.23 -11.26
C LEU A 85 3.89 5.63 -10.06
N SER A 86 4.94 4.88 -9.76
CA SER A 86 5.88 5.17 -8.68
C SER A 86 6.57 6.52 -8.85
N ARG A 87 6.92 6.92 -10.09
CA ARG A 87 7.47 8.26 -10.36
C ARG A 87 6.51 9.38 -9.95
N MET A 88 5.22 9.26 -10.30
CA MET A 88 4.22 10.24 -9.88
C MET A 88 4.12 10.33 -8.35
N ILE A 89 4.14 9.19 -7.65
CA ILE A 89 4.08 9.18 -6.18
C ILE A 89 5.35 9.77 -5.55
N VAL A 90 6.52 9.50 -6.12
CA VAL A 90 7.79 10.12 -5.72
C VAL A 90 7.71 11.63 -5.81
N ASP A 91 7.11 12.17 -6.87
CA ASP A 91 6.96 13.62 -7.05
C ASP A 91 6.01 14.22 -6.01
N TYR A 92 4.87 13.58 -5.72
CA TYR A 92 3.99 13.97 -4.60
C TYR A 92 4.75 13.99 -3.27
N VAL A 93 5.41 12.89 -2.92
CA VAL A 93 6.12 12.78 -1.63
C VAL A 93 7.22 13.83 -1.53
N ARG A 94 7.99 14.06 -2.61
CA ARG A 94 9.04 15.09 -2.63
C ARG A 94 8.46 16.48 -2.36
N GLU A 95 7.31 16.80 -2.94
CA GLU A 95 6.63 18.07 -2.71
C GLU A 95 6.22 18.25 -1.25
N TYR A 96 5.66 17.21 -0.64
CA TYR A 96 5.31 17.25 0.78
C TYR A 96 6.56 17.42 1.66
N LEU A 97 7.59 16.60 1.47
CA LEU A 97 8.78 16.62 2.33
C LEU A 97 9.55 17.95 2.24
N ARG A 98 9.63 18.59 1.06
CA ARG A 98 10.28 19.92 0.92
C ARG A 98 9.49 21.06 1.59
N ASN A 99 8.25 20.80 2.01
CA ASN A 99 7.37 21.74 2.69
C ASN A 99 7.14 21.37 4.17
N ASP A 100 8.09 20.65 4.77
CA ASP A 100 8.11 20.27 6.19
C ASP A 100 7.02 19.26 6.60
N TYR A 101 6.48 18.51 5.64
CA TYR A 101 5.62 17.35 5.92
C TYR A 101 6.47 16.11 6.14
N ARG A 102 5.85 15.09 6.73
CA ARG A 102 6.47 13.80 7.01
C ARG A 102 5.65 12.67 6.43
N LEU A 103 6.30 11.83 5.62
CA LEU A 103 5.80 10.51 5.28
C LEU A 103 5.96 9.59 6.49
N VAL A 104 4.84 9.23 7.12
CA VAL A 104 4.83 8.39 8.34
C VAL A 104 4.56 6.93 8.03
N LEU A 105 3.84 6.62 6.96
CA LEU A 105 3.32 5.29 6.69
C LEU A 105 3.25 5.01 5.18
N ILE A 106 3.64 3.79 4.80
CA ILE A 106 3.30 3.14 3.54
C ILE A 106 2.53 1.88 3.89
N LEU A 107 1.26 1.84 3.46
CA LEU A 107 0.32 0.79 3.83
C LEU A 107 -0.14 -0.03 2.62
N GLY A 108 0.20 -1.31 2.64
CA GLY A 108 -0.19 -2.30 1.63
C GLY A 108 -1.25 -3.30 2.11
N VAL A 109 -1.40 -4.38 1.35
CA VAL A 109 -2.34 -5.47 1.64
C VAL A 109 -1.61 -6.80 1.61
N ALA A 110 -1.64 -7.54 2.71
CA ALA A 110 -0.92 -8.79 2.87
C ALA A 110 -1.38 -9.81 1.82
N GLY A 111 -0.44 -10.51 1.19
CA GLY A 111 -0.71 -11.49 0.14
C GLY A 111 -1.05 -10.90 -1.23
N SER A 112 -1.26 -9.58 -1.36
CA SER A 112 -1.53 -8.97 -2.66
C SER A 112 -0.32 -9.10 -3.59
N PRO A 113 -0.49 -9.59 -4.83
CA PRO A 113 0.60 -9.76 -5.77
C PRO A 113 1.19 -8.44 -6.29
N SER A 114 0.46 -7.33 -6.11
CA SER A 114 0.93 -5.98 -6.45
C SER A 114 1.23 -5.15 -5.20
N CYS A 115 0.34 -5.18 -4.20
CA CYS A 115 0.35 -4.26 -3.07
C CYS A 115 0.82 -4.89 -1.74
N GLY A 116 1.30 -6.13 -1.72
CA GLY A 116 1.91 -6.75 -0.55
C GLY A 116 3.22 -6.07 -0.17
N ILE A 117 3.47 -5.84 1.12
CA ILE A 117 4.74 -5.26 1.58
C ILE A 117 5.67 -6.36 2.08
N ARG A 118 5.18 -7.18 3.01
CA ARG A 118 5.96 -8.24 3.67
C ARG A 118 5.80 -9.60 2.99
N GLU A 119 4.62 -9.84 2.44
CA GLU A 119 4.29 -11.10 1.81
C GLU A 119 3.35 -10.92 0.60
N THR A 120 3.40 -11.90 -0.29
CA THR A 120 2.64 -11.93 -1.54
C THR A 120 2.27 -13.38 -1.91
N ASN A 121 1.17 -13.55 -2.62
CA ASN A 121 0.79 -14.84 -3.19
C ASN A 121 1.62 -15.15 -4.44
N SER A 122 2.13 -16.38 -4.53
CA SER A 122 2.98 -16.90 -5.60
C SER A 122 2.52 -18.29 -6.02
N SER A 123 2.63 -18.57 -7.32
CA SER A 123 2.49 -19.92 -7.86
C SER A 123 3.21 -20.03 -9.21
N PRO A 124 4.42 -20.63 -9.25
CA PRO A 124 5.16 -20.86 -10.50
C PRO A 124 4.41 -21.75 -11.51
N LYS A 125 3.41 -22.50 -11.03
CA LYS A 125 2.60 -23.42 -11.85
C LYS A 125 1.37 -22.77 -12.47
N TRP A 126 1.05 -21.52 -12.13
CA TRP A 126 -0.09 -20.81 -12.70
C TRP A 126 0.28 -20.14 -14.03
N PHE A 127 0.06 -20.85 -15.13
CA PHE A 127 0.19 -20.33 -16.49
C PHE A 127 -0.82 -21.02 -17.41
N GLY A 128 -1.12 -20.40 -18.55
CA GLY A 128 -2.08 -20.95 -19.51
C GLY A 128 -3.54 -20.80 -19.06
N ASP A 129 -4.30 -21.89 -19.12
CA ASP A 129 -5.76 -21.90 -18.88
C ASP A 129 -6.11 -21.52 -17.43
N PRO A 130 -6.82 -20.40 -17.20
CA PRO A 130 -7.21 -19.96 -15.86
C PRO A 130 -8.06 -20.98 -15.08
N ARG A 131 -8.77 -21.89 -15.76
CA ARG A 131 -9.55 -22.95 -15.10
C ARG A 131 -8.67 -23.97 -14.38
N LYS A 132 -7.38 -24.03 -14.71
CA LYS A 132 -6.38 -24.88 -14.06
C LYS A 132 -5.66 -24.17 -12.92
N ALA A 133 -5.98 -22.92 -12.62
CA ALA A 133 -5.46 -22.22 -11.46
C ALA A 133 -5.90 -22.97 -10.19
N GLY A 134 -4.93 -23.55 -9.48
CA GLY A 134 -5.13 -24.36 -8.29
C GLY A 134 -4.71 -23.64 -7.02
N ASN A 135 -3.86 -24.26 -6.22
CA ASN A 135 -3.32 -23.63 -5.02
C ASN A 135 -2.22 -22.62 -5.35
N TYR A 136 -2.08 -21.62 -4.47
CA TYR A 136 -0.95 -20.70 -4.39
C TYR A 136 -0.36 -20.75 -2.98
N VAL A 137 0.86 -20.25 -2.82
CA VAL A 137 1.53 -20.14 -1.52
C VAL A 137 1.81 -18.67 -1.20
N LYS A 138 1.89 -18.33 0.08
CA LYS A 138 2.41 -17.04 0.52
C LYS A 138 3.94 -17.12 0.61
N ILE A 139 4.63 -16.17 0.01
CA ILE A 139 6.08 -16.00 0.09
C ILE A 139 6.43 -14.67 0.74
N ARG A 140 7.58 -14.58 1.43
CA ARG A 140 8.04 -13.38 2.14
C ARG A 140 8.72 -12.38 1.19
N GLU A 141 7.96 -11.90 0.22
CA GLU A 141 8.37 -10.87 -0.73
C GLU A 141 7.31 -9.78 -0.86
N SER A 142 7.72 -8.60 -1.31
CA SER A 142 6.78 -7.55 -1.69
C SER A 142 6.07 -7.91 -3.00
N GLY A 143 4.84 -7.42 -3.15
CA GLY A 143 4.16 -7.38 -4.43
C GLY A 143 4.87 -6.44 -5.41
N VAL A 144 4.63 -6.64 -6.71
CA VAL A 144 5.41 -6.01 -7.79
C VAL A 144 5.37 -4.47 -7.73
N PHE A 145 4.23 -3.88 -7.37
CA PHE A 145 4.11 -2.43 -7.30
C PHE A 145 4.78 -1.85 -6.06
N MET A 146 4.62 -2.48 -4.90
CA MET A 146 5.29 -2.04 -3.68
C MET A 146 6.81 -2.14 -3.79
N GLU A 147 7.31 -3.20 -4.42
CA GLU A 147 8.75 -3.35 -4.72
C GLU A 147 9.27 -2.15 -5.52
N GLU A 148 8.63 -1.83 -6.65
CA GLU A 148 9.03 -0.70 -7.51
C GLU A 148 8.85 0.67 -6.82
N LEU A 149 7.77 0.86 -6.07
CA LEU A 149 7.48 2.09 -5.33
C LEU A 149 8.50 2.34 -4.22
N ILE A 150 8.73 1.35 -3.36
CA ILE A 150 9.64 1.46 -2.22
C ILE A 150 11.06 1.68 -2.73
N ASN A 151 11.50 0.96 -3.76
CA ASN A 151 12.81 1.18 -4.38
C ASN A 151 12.93 2.60 -4.96
N SER A 152 11.89 3.10 -5.63
CA SER A 152 11.87 4.47 -6.16
C SER A 152 11.99 5.54 -5.04
N LEU A 153 11.26 5.37 -3.94
CA LEU A 153 11.33 6.26 -2.78
C LEU A 153 12.69 6.20 -2.07
N ARG A 154 13.28 5.01 -1.90
CA ARG A 154 14.62 4.82 -1.34
C ARG A 154 15.69 5.49 -2.19
N ASN A 155 15.67 5.25 -3.51
CA ASN A 155 16.64 5.83 -4.44
C ASN A 155 16.56 7.36 -4.48
N ALA A 156 15.35 7.90 -4.33
CA ALA A 156 15.12 9.34 -4.20
C ALA A 156 15.43 9.91 -2.79
N LYS A 157 15.84 9.07 -1.82
CA LYS A 157 16.11 9.42 -0.42
C LYS A 157 14.91 10.05 0.29
N LEU A 158 13.70 9.58 -0.02
CA LEU A 158 12.44 10.09 0.53
C LEU A 158 11.88 9.23 1.68
N LEU A 159 12.53 8.11 2.03
CA LEU A 159 12.17 7.32 3.20
C LEU A 159 13.06 7.69 4.38
N SER A 160 12.45 7.94 5.53
CA SER A 160 13.14 8.04 6.81
C SER A 160 13.16 6.70 7.52
N ASN A 161 14.07 6.53 8.49
CA ASN A 161 14.10 5.35 9.36
C ASN A 161 12.79 5.14 10.14
N ASP A 162 12.06 6.22 10.37
CA ASP A 162 10.79 6.21 11.08
C ASP A 162 9.57 6.02 10.15
N THR A 163 9.78 5.81 8.84
CA THR A 163 8.67 5.53 7.93
C THR A 163 8.21 4.09 8.14
N ILE A 164 6.97 3.91 8.58
CA ILE A 164 6.38 2.60 8.81
C ILE A 164 6.04 1.96 7.46
N LEU A 165 6.61 0.80 7.19
CA LEU A 165 6.20 -0.07 6.08
C LEU A 165 5.43 -1.25 6.69
N THR A 166 4.15 -1.38 6.34
CA THR A 166 3.29 -2.46 6.85
C THR A 166 2.14 -2.77 5.91
N ASP A 167 1.49 -3.91 6.11
CA ASP A 167 0.31 -4.31 5.36
C ASP A 167 -0.82 -4.77 6.25
N ILE A 168 -2.03 -4.73 5.71
CA ILE A 168 -3.25 -5.18 6.38
C ILE A 168 -3.60 -6.58 5.89
N ASP A 169 -3.82 -7.52 6.81
CA ASP A 169 -4.35 -8.85 6.49
C ASP A 169 -5.86 -8.89 6.74
N TYR A 170 -6.61 -9.06 5.67
CA TYR A 170 -8.07 -9.16 5.74
C TYR A 170 -8.59 -10.41 6.47
N SER A 171 -7.78 -11.46 6.61
CA SER A 171 -8.14 -12.63 7.40
C SER A 171 -8.19 -12.33 8.90
N ASN A 172 -7.46 -11.31 9.36
CA ASN A 172 -7.46 -10.86 10.75
C ASN A 172 -7.25 -9.34 10.84
N ILE A 173 -8.20 -8.59 10.28
CA ILE A 173 -8.17 -7.12 10.21
C ILE A 173 -7.96 -6.46 11.58
N SER A 174 -8.62 -6.96 12.62
CA SER A 174 -8.54 -6.41 13.97
C SER A 174 -7.12 -6.52 14.55
N ALA A 175 -6.40 -7.61 14.27
CA ALA A 175 -5.01 -7.75 14.67
C ALA A 175 -4.10 -6.79 13.89
N SER A 176 -4.27 -6.68 12.57
CA SER A 176 -3.50 -5.75 11.74
C SER A 176 -3.72 -4.28 12.15
N VAL A 177 -4.95 -3.91 12.50
CA VAL A 177 -5.29 -2.56 12.98
C VAL A 177 -4.63 -2.26 14.32
N ARG A 178 -4.62 -3.21 15.26
CA ARG A 178 -3.91 -3.06 16.54
C ARG A 178 -2.40 -2.93 16.35
N GLU A 179 -1.80 -3.74 15.46
CA GLU A 179 -0.38 -3.63 15.13
C GLU A 179 -0.07 -2.25 14.52
N LEU A 180 -0.89 -1.79 13.56
CA LEU A 180 -0.73 -0.47 12.94
C LEU A 180 -0.78 0.65 13.99
N GLU A 181 -1.78 0.62 14.87
CA GLU A 181 -1.95 1.63 15.91
C GLU A 181 -0.78 1.63 16.91
N GLY A 182 -0.30 0.45 17.33
CA GLY A 182 0.88 0.33 18.18
C GLY A 182 2.13 0.92 17.53
N ARG A 183 2.40 0.59 16.26
CA ARG A 183 3.56 1.13 15.53
C ARG A 183 3.47 2.65 15.32
N LEU A 184 2.27 3.17 15.04
CA LEU A 184 2.05 4.61 14.91
C LEU A 184 2.31 5.32 16.23
N ARG A 185 1.83 4.77 17.35
CA ARG A 185 2.11 5.26 18.70
C ARG A 185 3.61 5.33 18.97
N ASP A 186 4.33 4.24 18.77
CA ASP A 186 5.78 4.17 19.02
C ASP A 186 6.58 5.22 18.21
N VAL A 187 6.17 5.48 16.97
CA VAL A 187 6.87 6.37 16.05
C VAL A 187 6.52 7.85 16.26
N LEU A 188 5.32 8.13 16.75
CA LEU A 188 4.83 9.48 16.96
C LEU A 188 5.07 9.99 18.38
N ASP A 189 5.07 9.11 19.38
CA ASP A 189 5.28 9.46 20.79
C ASP A 189 6.77 9.68 21.13
N LYS A 190 7.70 8.93 20.50
CA LYS A 190 9.17 9.07 20.64
C LYS A 190 9.75 10.44 20.28
N ARG A 191 8.94 11.40 19.82
CA ARG A 191 9.37 12.75 19.45
C ARG A 191 8.72 13.85 20.31
N HIS A 192 7.99 13.46 21.34
CA HIS A 192 7.53 14.37 22.40
C HIS A 192 8.47 14.41 23.62
N GLU A 193 9.54 13.61 23.61
CA GLU A 193 10.74 13.71 24.48
C GLU A 193 11.88 14.43 23.75
#